data_AF-A0AAQ3SFM1-F1
#
_entry.id   AF-A0AAQ3SFM1-F1
#
_cell.length_a   1.000
_cell.length_b   1.000
_cell.length_c   1.000
_cell.angle_alpha   90.00
_cell.angle_beta   90.00
_cell.angle_gamma   90.00
#
_symmetry.space_group_name_H-M   'P 1'
#
loop_
_entity.id
_entity.type
_entity.pdbx_description
1 polymer ?
#
loop_
_entity_poly.entity_id
_entity_poly.type
_entity_poly.pdbx_seq_one_letter_code
_entity_poly.pdbx_strand_id
1 'polypeptide(L)'
;MLDLESILKIERGSRKAMMASVGREGHVCGICHIGQDAINSRLDLEDMGIRKNLHLKRDENSYSVPQAPYVMNKAQKISFCGFLGSVKFPDGYASNLSTCVSVDGCNLQGLKTHDCHILLQRILPAAVRGIMRKDIYEAIAELGNFFQQLCAKTIKVDVMHRMKEQIPIILCKLEKIFPPSFFDVMLHLTVHLPDEAILRG
;
A
#
# COMPACT_ATOMS: atom_id res chain seq x y z
N MET A 1 -24.26 9.47 15.91
CA MET A 1 -22.93 10.11 15.92
C MET A 1 -22.07 9.20 16.78
N LEU A 2 -21.12 8.51 16.17
CA LEU A 2 -20.27 7.52 16.84
C LEU A 2 -19.32 8.24 17.81
N ASP A 3 -19.14 7.69 19.01
CA ASP A 3 -18.42 8.36 20.09
C ASP A 3 -16.90 8.20 19.95
N LEU A 4 -16.15 9.15 20.53
CA LEU A 4 -14.69 9.22 20.38
C LEU A 4 -13.97 7.94 20.87
N GLU A 5 -14.57 7.25 21.84
CA GLU A 5 -14.08 6.02 22.47
C GLU A 5 -14.14 4.81 21.52
N SER A 6 -15.22 4.71 20.74
CA SER A 6 -15.42 3.61 19.79
C SER A 6 -14.57 3.79 18.54
N ILE A 7 -14.38 5.03 18.09
CA ILE A 7 -13.41 5.38 17.04
C ILE A 7 -11.97 5.07 17.47
N LEU A 8 -11.60 5.30 18.73
CA LEU A 8 -10.28 4.92 19.27
C LEU A 8 -10.09 3.40 19.36
N LYS A 9 -11.16 2.61 19.55
CA LYS A 9 -11.11 1.14 19.53
C LYS A 9 -11.02 0.59 18.10
N ILE A 10 -11.71 1.20 17.14
CA ILE A 10 -11.58 0.91 15.71
C ILE A 10 -10.17 1.31 15.23
N GLU A 11 -9.67 2.48 15.62
CA GLU A 11 -8.29 2.87 15.36
C GLU A 11 -7.28 1.93 16.02
N ARG A 12 -7.52 1.41 17.23
CA ARG A 12 -6.65 0.38 17.83
C ARG A 12 -6.73 -0.96 17.08
N GLY A 13 -7.89 -1.29 16.52
CA GLY A 13 -8.11 -2.45 15.64
C GLY A 13 -7.40 -2.31 14.30
N SER A 14 -7.60 -1.19 13.58
CA SER A 14 -6.89 -0.84 12.34
C SER A 14 -5.40 -0.61 12.56
N ARG A 15 -4.98 -0.05 13.70
CA ARG A 15 -3.56 0.02 14.09
C ARG A 15 -3.00 -1.38 14.30
N LYS A 16 -3.70 -2.30 14.97
CA LYS A 16 -3.26 -3.71 15.07
C LYS A 16 -3.23 -4.41 13.72
N ALA A 17 -4.22 -4.17 12.86
CA ALA A 17 -4.29 -4.76 11.53
C ALA A 17 -3.15 -4.26 10.62
N MET A 18 -2.80 -2.98 10.73
CA MET A 18 -1.69 -2.39 9.96
C MET A 18 -0.32 -2.62 10.62
N MET A 19 -0.25 -2.76 11.95
CA MET A 19 0.97 -3.11 12.69
C MET A 19 1.35 -4.58 12.52
N ALA A 20 0.46 -5.44 12.02
CA ALA A 20 0.80 -6.81 11.66
C ALA A 20 1.20 -6.97 10.18
N SER A 21 0.86 -6.02 9.29
CA SER A 21 1.45 -5.92 7.94
C SER A 21 2.78 -5.18 7.92
N VAL A 22 3.06 -4.37 8.93
CA VAL A 22 4.40 -3.88 9.26
C VAL A 22 5.06 -4.91 10.16
N GLY A 23 5.74 -5.90 9.57
CA GLY A 23 6.36 -7.03 10.28
C GLY A 23 7.18 -6.63 11.52
N ARG A 24 7.27 -7.57 12.48
CA ARG A 24 7.89 -7.45 13.82
C ARG A 24 9.40 -7.15 13.84
N GLU A 25 10.01 -6.91 12.70
CA GLU A 25 11.43 -6.53 12.59
C GLU A 25 11.48 -5.31 11.68
N GLY A 26 12.37 -4.35 11.96
CA GLY A 26 12.41 -3.00 11.39
C GLY A 26 12.61 -2.86 9.87
N HIS A 27 12.23 -3.87 9.09
CA HIS A 27 12.14 -3.83 7.64
C HIS A 27 10.71 -3.54 7.18
N VAL A 28 10.52 -2.23 6.98
CA VAL A 28 9.91 -1.66 5.78
C VAL A 28 8.45 -2.03 5.47
N CYS A 29 7.58 -1.08 5.82
CA CYS A 29 6.28 -0.78 5.22
C CYS A 29 5.92 -1.59 3.96
N GLY A 30 4.72 -2.19 3.90
CA GLY A 30 4.23 -2.91 2.71
C GLY A 30 4.24 -2.09 1.40
N ILE A 31 4.39 -0.77 1.48
CA ILE A 31 4.64 0.15 0.36
C ILE A 31 5.98 -0.14 -0.35
N CYS A 32 6.96 -0.73 0.32
CA CYS A 32 8.22 -1.14 -0.30
C CYS A 32 8.15 -2.50 -1.01
N HIS A 33 7.09 -3.29 -0.81
CA HIS A 33 6.80 -4.44 -1.66
C HIS A 33 6.30 -4.04 -3.05
N ILE A 34 5.88 -2.78 -3.27
CA ILE A 34 5.57 -2.25 -4.62
C ILE A 34 6.78 -2.38 -5.56
N GLY A 35 8.00 -2.53 -5.01
CA GLY A 35 9.22 -2.77 -5.78
C GLY A 35 9.83 -4.17 -5.65
N GLN A 36 9.27 -5.07 -4.85
CA GLN A 36 9.82 -6.42 -4.66
C GLN A 36 9.11 -7.41 -5.57
N ASP A 37 9.66 -7.53 -6.77
CA ASP A 37 9.33 -8.60 -7.67
C ASP A 37 10.31 -9.76 -7.45
N ALA A 38 9.91 -10.73 -6.63
CA ALA A 38 10.73 -11.89 -6.33
C ALA A 38 10.63 -12.95 -7.44
N ILE A 39 11.74 -13.63 -7.74
CA ILE A 39 11.78 -14.72 -8.73
C ILE A 39 10.74 -15.79 -8.41
N ASN A 40 10.57 -16.14 -7.13
CA ASN A 40 9.57 -17.13 -6.69
C ASN A 40 8.15 -16.68 -7.08
N SER A 41 7.82 -15.39 -6.92
CA SER A 41 6.52 -14.88 -7.33
C SER A 41 6.30 -14.97 -8.85
N ARG A 42 7.36 -14.97 -9.66
CA ARG A 42 7.26 -15.20 -11.11
C ARG A 42 7.04 -16.67 -11.45
N LEU A 43 7.69 -17.58 -10.73
CA LEU A 43 7.47 -19.02 -10.86
C LEU A 43 6.04 -19.40 -10.45
N ASP A 44 5.53 -18.82 -9.36
CA ASP A 44 4.16 -19.04 -8.91
C ASP A 44 3.14 -18.59 -9.97
N LEU A 45 3.38 -17.44 -10.63
CA LEU A 45 2.53 -16.96 -11.74
C LEU A 45 2.55 -17.89 -12.95
N GLU A 46 3.69 -18.53 -13.23
CA GLU A 46 3.85 -19.51 -14.30
C GLU A 46 3.09 -20.80 -13.99
N ASP A 47 3.24 -21.33 -12.78
CA ASP A 47 2.54 -22.53 -12.30
C ASP A 47 1.02 -22.36 -12.29
N MET A 48 0.54 -21.18 -11.86
CA MET A 48 -0.89 -20.83 -11.91
C MET A 48 -1.41 -20.54 -13.33
N GLY A 49 -0.54 -20.46 -14.35
CA GLY A 49 -0.94 -20.22 -15.74
C GLY A 49 -1.52 -18.82 -16.01
N ILE A 50 -1.32 -17.86 -15.12
CA ILE A 50 -1.88 -16.49 -15.19
C ILE A 50 -0.80 -15.46 -15.55
N ARG A 51 -1.18 -14.37 -16.24
CA ARG A 51 -0.29 -13.25 -16.60
C ARG A 51 0.98 -13.67 -17.35
N LYS A 52 0.78 -14.34 -18.50
CA LYS A 52 1.88 -14.83 -19.37
C LYS A 52 2.93 -13.79 -19.73
N ASN A 53 2.55 -12.50 -19.76
CA ASN A 53 3.46 -11.38 -20.00
C ASN A 53 4.49 -11.15 -18.87
N LEU A 54 4.28 -11.76 -17.70
CA LEU A 54 5.16 -11.70 -16.53
C LEU A 54 5.96 -12.99 -16.32
N HIS A 55 5.77 -14.04 -17.12
CA HIS A 55 6.51 -15.30 -16.98
C HIS A 55 8.00 -15.11 -17.30
N LEU A 56 8.85 -15.93 -16.69
CA LEU A 56 10.29 -15.90 -16.96
C LEU A 56 10.54 -16.29 -18.42
N LYS A 57 11.35 -15.49 -19.12
CA LYS A 57 11.77 -15.83 -20.47
C LYS A 57 13.07 -16.61 -20.40
N ARG A 58 13.01 -17.86 -20.81
CA ARG A 58 14.18 -18.73 -20.89
C ARG A 58 14.98 -18.38 -22.13
N ASP A 59 16.17 -17.84 -21.93
CA ASP A 59 17.19 -17.67 -22.96
C ASP A 59 18.21 -18.80 -22.83
N GLU A 60 18.95 -19.10 -23.90
CA GLU A 60 19.72 -20.36 -24.07
C GLU A 60 20.58 -20.78 -22.87
N ASN A 61 21.07 -19.82 -22.06
CA ASN A 61 21.76 -20.06 -20.79
C ASN A 61 21.34 -19.13 -19.63
N SER A 62 20.30 -18.31 -19.78
CA SER A 62 19.90 -17.34 -18.74
C SER A 62 18.39 -17.15 -18.62
N TYR A 63 17.93 -16.71 -17.46
CA TYR A 63 16.54 -16.29 -17.26
C TYR A 63 16.47 -14.76 -17.39
N SER A 64 15.67 -14.26 -18.33
CA SER A 64 15.35 -12.84 -18.39
C SER A 64 14.00 -12.58 -17.70
N VAL A 65 14.00 -11.65 -16.75
CA VAL A 65 12.79 -11.26 -16.00
C VAL A 65 12.16 -10.07 -16.74
N PRO A 66 10.98 -10.24 -17.38
CA PRO A 66 10.31 -9.11 -18.01
C PRO A 66 9.89 -8.09 -16.96
N GLN A 67 10.15 -6.81 -17.24
CA GLN A 67 9.84 -5.72 -16.32
C GLN A 67 8.34 -5.70 -16.01
N ALA A 68 8.00 -5.87 -14.74
CA ALA A 68 6.63 -5.76 -14.29
C ALA A 68 6.16 -4.29 -14.33
N PRO A 69 4.90 -4.04 -14.72
CA PRO A 69 4.35 -2.68 -14.81
C PRO A 69 4.26 -1.99 -13.44
N TYR A 70 4.23 -2.75 -12.35
CA TYR A 70 4.21 -2.27 -10.97
C TYR A 70 5.60 -1.97 -10.39
N VAL A 71 6.68 -2.38 -11.06
CA VAL A 71 8.05 -2.13 -10.60
C VAL A 71 8.57 -0.81 -11.18
N MET A 72 8.91 0.12 -10.29
CA MET A 72 9.54 1.38 -10.67
C MET A 72 10.94 1.14 -11.24
N ASN A 73 11.24 1.75 -12.39
CA ASN A 73 12.61 1.83 -12.91
C ASN A 73 13.46 2.79 -12.05
N LYS A 74 14.78 2.82 -12.29
CA LYS A 74 15.70 3.64 -11.49
C LYS A 74 15.34 5.14 -11.50
N ALA A 75 14.95 5.69 -12.65
CA ALA A 75 14.58 7.10 -12.78
C ALA A 75 13.27 7.41 -12.01
N GLN A 76 12.29 6.52 -12.09
CA GLN A 76 11.03 6.59 -11.34
C GLN A 76 11.28 6.53 -9.84
N LYS A 77 12.17 5.65 -9.36
CA LYS A 77 12.58 5.58 -7.95
C LYS A 77 13.20 6.88 -7.46
N ILE A 78 14.13 7.46 -8.23
CA ILE A 78 14.75 8.74 -7.91
C ILE A 78 13.70 9.85 -7.83
N SER A 79 12.77 9.91 -8.79
CA SER A 79 11.68 10.90 -8.78
C SER A 79 10.75 10.71 -7.58
N PHE A 80 10.39 9.47 -7.27
CA PHE A 80 9.56 9.12 -6.11
C PHE A 80 10.23 9.53 -4.79
N CYS A 81 11.50 9.16 -4.59
CA CYS A 81 12.25 9.53 -3.39
C CYS A 81 12.52 11.04 -3.30
N GLY A 82 12.77 11.70 -4.44
CA GLY A 82 12.86 13.15 -4.54
C GLY A 82 11.56 13.84 -4.11
N PHE A 83 10.42 13.33 -4.55
CA PHE A 83 9.11 13.81 -4.09
C PHE A 83 8.99 13.65 -2.58
N LEU A 84 9.25 12.46 -2.02
CA LEU A 84 9.16 12.23 -0.57
C LEU A 84 10.08 13.14 0.25
N GLY A 85 11.30 13.40 -0.24
CA GLY A 85 12.22 14.34 0.41
C GLY A 85 11.78 15.80 0.35
N SER A 86 10.98 16.18 -0.66
CA SER A 86 10.43 17.53 -0.82
C SER A 86 9.18 17.78 0.02
N VAL A 87 8.48 16.73 0.47
CA VAL A 87 7.27 16.87 1.27
C VAL A 87 7.60 17.50 2.62
N LYS A 88 6.87 18.58 2.95
CA LYS A 88 6.91 19.23 4.27
C LYS A 88 5.56 19.12 4.94
N PHE A 89 5.58 18.91 6.24
CA PHE A 89 4.38 18.80 7.07
C PHE A 89 4.33 19.93 8.09
N PRO A 90 3.13 20.36 8.51
CA PRO A 90 2.98 21.19 9.70
C PRO A 90 3.60 20.52 10.93
N ASP A 91 4.05 21.32 11.88
CA ASP A 91 4.63 20.80 13.11
C ASP A 91 3.65 19.88 13.86
N GLY A 92 4.16 18.76 14.38
CA GLY A 92 3.37 17.72 15.02
C GLY A 92 2.52 16.83 14.10
N TYR A 93 2.49 17.07 12.78
CA TYR A 93 1.67 16.27 11.86
C TYR A 93 2.34 14.97 11.38
N ALA A 94 3.62 14.96 11.05
CA ALA A 94 4.38 13.76 10.67
C ALA A 94 5.87 14.00 10.83
N SER A 95 6.67 12.93 10.93
CA SER A 95 8.12 13.05 10.88
C SER A 95 8.58 13.51 9.50
N ASN A 96 9.75 14.15 9.43
CA ASN A 96 10.34 14.53 8.16
C ASN A 96 10.72 13.29 7.33
N LEU A 97 9.99 13.03 6.25
CA LEU A 97 10.23 11.87 5.39
C LEU A 97 11.60 11.88 4.72
N SER A 98 12.24 13.05 4.57
CA SER A 98 13.57 13.15 3.97
C SER A 98 14.62 12.37 4.77
N THR A 99 14.44 12.21 6.08
CA THR A 99 15.37 11.43 6.93
C THR A 99 15.18 9.93 6.79
N CYS A 100 14.05 9.49 6.23
CA CYS A 100 13.72 8.10 6.02
C CYS A 100 14.15 7.61 4.62
N VAL A 101 14.54 8.51 3.72
CA VAL A 101 15.04 8.14 2.39
C VAL A 101 16.51 7.73 2.52
N SER A 102 16.85 6.53 2.04
CA SER A 102 18.23 6.05 1.98
C SER A 102 19.10 6.97 1.12
N VAL A 103 20.41 7.00 1.39
CA VAL A 103 21.40 7.81 0.65
C VAL A 103 21.34 7.57 -0.86
N ASP A 104 21.02 6.34 -1.26
CA ASP A 104 20.91 5.95 -2.67
C ASP A 104 19.58 6.39 -3.33
N GLY A 105 18.68 7.01 -2.57
CA GLY A 105 17.38 7.50 -3.06
C GLY A 105 16.46 6.40 -3.58
N CYS A 106 16.65 5.17 -3.11
CA CYS A 106 15.94 4.00 -3.64
C CYS A 106 15.11 3.22 -2.60
N ASN A 107 15.30 3.50 -1.31
CA ASN A 107 14.67 2.75 -0.21
C ASN A 107 14.19 3.69 0.90
N LEU A 108 13.13 3.29 1.60
CA LEU A 108 12.65 3.95 2.81
C LEU A 108 13.00 3.11 4.04
N GLN A 109 13.58 3.74 5.06
CA GLN A 109 13.98 3.11 6.32
C GLN A 109 13.59 4.00 7.51
N GLY A 110 13.40 3.39 8.68
CA GLY A 110 13.15 4.12 9.93
C GLY A 110 11.81 4.85 9.99
N LEU A 111 10.82 4.46 9.17
CA LEU A 111 9.47 5.00 9.26
C LEU A 111 8.78 4.50 10.53
N LYS A 112 8.20 5.41 11.30
CA LYS A 112 7.30 5.05 12.41
C LYS A 112 5.94 4.65 11.86
N THR A 113 5.17 3.90 12.65
CA THR A 113 3.82 3.47 12.27
C THR A 113 2.93 4.63 11.82
N HIS A 114 2.97 5.74 12.55
CA HIS A 114 2.22 6.95 12.22
C HIS A 114 2.59 7.51 10.84
N ASP A 115 3.89 7.57 10.53
CA ASP A 115 4.39 8.05 9.25
C ASP A 115 4.00 7.09 8.12
N CYS A 116 3.99 5.77 8.37
CA CYS A 116 3.46 4.77 7.43
C CYS A 116 1.96 4.99 7.14
N HIS A 117 1.14 5.33 8.14
CA HIS A 117 -0.28 5.63 7.94
C HIS A 117 -0.46 6.85 7.03
N ILE A 118 0.27 7.93 7.29
CA ILE A 118 0.21 9.16 6.48
C ILE A 118 0.73 8.88 5.07
N LEU A 119 1.79 8.09 4.95
CA LEU A 119 2.33 7.66 3.66
C LEU A 119 1.28 6.91 2.85
N LEU A 120 0.64 5.87 3.41
CA LEU A 120 -0.38 5.09 2.71
C LEU A 120 -1.62 5.92 2.34
N GLN A 121 -2.13 6.71 3.28
CA GLN A 121 -3.41 7.42 3.12
C GLN A 121 -3.31 8.62 2.18
N ARG A 122 -2.17 9.33 2.17
CA ARG A 122 -2.07 10.65 1.52
C ARG A 122 -0.90 10.79 0.57
N ILE A 123 0.28 10.38 1.00
CA ILE A 123 1.51 10.73 0.28
C ILE A 123 1.78 9.77 -0.87
N LEU A 124 1.55 8.47 -0.68
CA LEU A 124 1.78 7.45 -1.69
C LEU A 124 0.92 7.69 -2.94
N PRO A 125 -0.41 7.90 -2.86
CA PRO A 125 -1.22 8.25 -4.02
C PRO A 125 -0.69 9.47 -4.77
N ALA A 126 -0.25 10.51 -4.05
CA ALA A 126 0.30 11.72 -4.66
C ALA A 126 1.67 11.46 -5.30
N ALA A 127 2.53 10.68 -4.64
CA ALA A 127 3.88 10.38 -5.09
C ALA A 127 3.90 9.50 -6.34
N VAL A 128 2.97 8.55 -6.47
CA VAL A 128 2.91 7.68 -7.68
C VAL A 128 2.19 8.35 -8.86
N ARG A 129 1.49 9.47 -8.62
CA ARG A 129 0.74 10.19 -9.65
C ARG A 129 1.71 10.77 -10.69
N GLY A 130 1.58 10.34 -11.93
CA GLY A 130 2.45 10.78 -13.03
C GLY A 130 3.79 10.02 -13.13
N ILE A 131 4.11 9.17 -12.15
CA ILE A 131 5.27 8.26 -12.22
C ILE A 131 4.84 6.89 -12.76
N MET A 132 3.74 6.36 -12.23
CA MET A 132 3.20 5.04 -12.57
C MET A 132 2.08 5.11 -13.61
N ARG A 133 1.77 3.96 -14.22
CA ARG A 133 0.62 3.83 -15.10
C ARG A 133 -0.68 4.21 -14.37
N LYS A 134 -1.65 4.73 -15.13
CA LYS A 134 -2.91 5.26 -14.60
C LYS A 134 -3.68 4.22 -13.77
N ASP A 135 -3.74 2.98 -14.23
CA ASP A 135 -4.41 1.86 -13.55
C ASP A 135 -3.81 1.57 -12.16
N ILE A 136 -2.49 1.65 -12.05
CA ILE A 136 -1.76 1.43 -10.77
C ILE A 136 -1.99 2.60 -9.82
N TYR A 137 -1.87 3.82 -10.32
CA TYR A 137 -2.16 5.02 -9.54
C TYR A 137 -3.60 5.02 -9.00
N GLU A 138 -4.59 4.70 -9.84
CA GLU A 138 -6.00 4.67 -9.44
C GLU A 138 -6.25 3.62 -8.34
N ALA A 139 -5.71 2.41 -8.49
CA ALA A 139 -5.86 1.36 -7.48
C ALA A 139 -5.23 1.76 -6.13
N ILE A 140 -4.03 2.35 -6.16
CA ILE A 140 -3.35 2.84 -4.95
C ILE A 140 -4.12 4.03 -4.33
N ALA A 141 -4.64 4.94 -5.15
CA ALA A 141 -5.39 6.10 -4.68
C ALA A 141 -6.73 5.70 -4.04
N GLU A 142 -7.44 4.74 -4.62
CA GLU A 142 -8.68 4.21 -4.04
C GLU A 142 -8.41 3.53 -2.69
N LEU A 143 -7.34 2.74 -2.58
CA LEU A 143 -6.93 2.13 -1.32
C LEU A 143 -6.57 3.18 -0.26
N GLY A 144 -5.76 4.18 -0.63
CA GLY A 144 -5.40 5.28 0.28
C GLY A 144 -6.62 6.05 0.77
N ASN A 145 -7.57 6.35 -0.13
CA ASN A 145 -8.82 7.03 0.21
C ASN A 145 -9.76 6.18 1.08
N PHE A 146 -9.77 4.85 0.90
CA PHE A 146 -10.49 3.94 1.77
C PHE A 146 -9.97 4.05 3.21
N PHE A 147 -8.65 3.95 3.42
CA PHE A 147 -8.06 4.08 4.75
C PHE A 147 -8.21 5.48 5.33
N GLN A 148 -8.16 6.52 4.50
CA GLN A 148 -8.41 7.88 4.96
C GLN A 148 -9.83 8.05 5.49
N GLN A 149 -10.84 7.48 4.82
CA GLN A 149 -12.22 7.49 5.30
C GLN A 149 -12.37 6.66 6.56
N LEU A 150 -11.74 5.49 6.64
CA LEU A 150 -11.79 4.59 7.79
C LEU A 150 -11.16 5.20 9.06
N CYS A 151 -10.10 5.98 8.90
CA CYS A 151 -9.42 6.66 10.01
C CYS A 151 -9.96 8.08 10.28
N ALA A 152 -11.09 8.46 9.67
CA ALA A 152 -11.68 9.77 9.93
C ALA A 152 -12.24 9.85 11.35
N LYS A 153 -12.09 11.02 11.99
CA LYS A 153 -12.61 11.30 13.34
C LYS A 153 -14.12 11.10 13.44
N THR A 154 -14.86 11.19 12.36
CA THR A 154 -16.30 10.95 12.35
C THR A 154 -16.69 10.37 11.00
N ILE A 155 -17.36 9.22 11.03
CA ILE A 155 -17.79 8.51 9.83
C ILE A 155 -19.31 8.35 9.88
N LYS A 156 -19.96 8.69 8.77
CA LYS A 156 -21.40 8.49 8.61
C LYS A 156 -21.68 7.03 8.25
N VAL A 157 -22.78 6.49 8.73
CA VAL A 157 -23.17 5.09 8.47
C VAL A 157 -23.31 4.83 6.96
N ASP A 158 -23.87 5.77 6.19
CA ASP A 158 -23.97 5.67 4.73
C ASP A 158 -22.59 5.55 4.04
N VAL A 159 -21.57 6.22 4.59
CA VAL A 159 -20.20 6.13 4.10
C VAL A 159 -19.63 4.75 4.40
N MET A 160 -19.91 4.17 5.58
CA MET A 160 -19.46 2.81 5.92
C MET A 160 -20.08 1.75 5.01
N HIS A 161 -21.37 1.84 4.71
CA HIS A 161 -22.03 0.93 3.76
C HIS A 161 -21.40 1.00 2.37
N ARG A 162 -21.17 2.22 1.87
CA ARG A 162 -20.46 2.40 0.59
C ARG A 162 -19.04 1.83 0.65
N MET A 163 -18.30 2.04 1.74
CA MET A 163 -16.95 1.50 1.90
C MET A 163 -16.95 -0.04 1.89
N LYS A 164 -17.94 -0.67 2.50
CA LYS A 164 -18.13 -2.13 2.48
C LYS A 164 -18.30 -2.66 1.05
N GLU A 165 -19.04 -1.96 0.22
CA GLU A 165 -19.23 -2.33 -1.20
C GLU A 165 -17.98 -2.03 -2.04
N GLN A 166 -17.21 -1.00 -1.68
CA GLN A 166 -16.03 -0.57 -2.42
C GLN A 166 -14.80 -1.43 -2.15
N ILE A 167 -14.57 -1.87 -0.92
CA ILE A 167 -13.32 -2.56 -0.56
C ILE A 167 -13.04 -3.84 -1.37
N PRO A 168 -14.02 -4.73 -1.66
CA PRO A 168 -13.76 -5.90 -2.51
C PRO A 168 -13.35 -5.48 -3.94
N ILE A 169 -13.96 -4.41 -4.47
CA ILE A 169 -13.64 -3.89 -5.81
C ILE A 169 -12.20 -3.36 -5.85
N ILE A 170 -11.78 -2.63 -4.80
CA ILE A 170 -10.43 -2.10 -4.67
C ILE A 170 -9.42 -3.24 -4.58
N LEU A 171 -9.68 -4.26 -3.75
CA LEU A 171 -8.83 -5.43 -3.64
C LEU A 171 -8.72 -6.17 -4.97
N CYS A 172 -9.83 -6.40 -5.68
CA CYS A 172 -9.79 -7.03 -7.01
C CYS A 172 -9.01 -6.21 -8.05
N LYS A 173 -9.03 -4.88 -7.99
CA LYS A 173 -8.20 -4.02 -8.87
C LYS A 173 -6.72 -4.20 -8.56
N LEU A 174 -6.35 -4.19 -7.28
CA LEU A 174 -4.99 -4.44 -6.85
C LEU A 174 -4.54 -5.85 -7.23
N GLU A 175 -5.40 -6.85 -7.06
CA GLU A 175 -5.11 -8.25 -7.37
C GLU A 175 -4.76 -8.41 -8.83
N LYS A 176 -5.45 -7.72 -9.75
CA LYS A 176 -5.11 -7.75 -11.18
C LYS A 176 -3.72 -7.18 -11.50
N ILE A 177 -3.20 -6.31 -10.65
CA ILE A 177 -1.95 -5.58 -10.87
C ILE A 177 -0.78 -6.32 -10.21
N PHE A 178 -0.89 -6.58 -8.91
CA PHE A 178 0.19 -7.10 -8.07
C PHE A 178 0.17 -8.63 -7.99
N PRO A 179 1.33 -9.29 -7.81
CA PRO A 179 1.40 -10.73 -7.64
C PRO A 179 0.75 -11.15 -6.31
N PRO A 180 0.34 -12.43 -6.15
CA PRO A 180 -0.24 -12.93 -4.90
C PRO A 180 0.62 -12.68 -3.67
N SER A 181 1.96 -12.65 -3.82
CA SER A 181 2.90 -12.33 -2.74
C SER A 181 2.76 -10.92 -2.16
N PHE A 182 2.10 -10.00 -2.86
CA PHE A 182 1.75 -8.67 -2.34
C PHE A 182 0.60 -8.73 -1.33
N PHE A 183 -0.27 -9.74 -1.43
CA PHE A 183 -1.47 -9.86 -0.61
C PHE A 183 -1.16 -10.67 0.64
N ASP A 184 -0.72 -9.99 1.69
CA ASP A 184 -0.68 -10.59 3.01
C ASP A 184 -2.11 -10.81 3.57
N VAL A 185 -2.18 -11.58 4.66
CA VAL A 185 -3.45 -11.83 5.37
C VAL A 185 -4.09 -10.51 5.83
N MET A 186 -3.28 -9.50 6.14
CA MET A 186 -3.76 -8.23 6.68
C MET A 186 -4.48 -7.37 5.64
N LEU A 187 -4.01 -7.40 4.39
CA LEU A 187 -4.66 -6.73 3.28
C LEU A 187 -6.02 -7.37 2.99
N HIS A 188 -6.14 -8.69 3.11
CA HIS A 188 -7.44 -9.37 2.99
C HIS A 188 -8.39 -9.03 4.14
N LEU A 189 -7.90 -8.90 5.37
CA LEU A 189 -8.72 -8.52 6.53
C LEU A 189 -9.36 -7.13 6.38
N THR A 190 -8.86 -6.29 5.47
CA THR A 190 -9.45 -4.96 5.21
C THR A 190 -10.91 -5.01 4.78
N VAL A 191 -11.35 -6.13 4.18
CA VAL A 191 -12.75 -6.34 3.78
C VAL A 191 -13.71 -6.33 4.97
N HIS A 192 -13.24 -6.74 6.15
CA HIS A 192 -14.04 -6.83 7.36
C HIS A 192 -14.05 -5.54 8.19
N LEU A 193 -13.12 -4.60 7.92
CA LEU A 193 -12.98 -3.38 8.69
C LEU A 193 -14.25 -2.50 8.70
N PRO A 194 -14.99 -2.34 7.59
CA PRO A 194 -16.24 -1.58 7.61
C PRO A 194 -17.31 -2.23 8.52
N ASP A 195 -17.41 -3.57 8.51
CA ASP A 195 -18.35 -4.29 9.37
C ASP A 195 -17.96 -4.21 10.84
N GLU A 196 -16.66 -4.34 11.15
CA GLU A 196 -16.16 -4.14 12.51
C GLU A 196 -16.41 -2.71 13.01
N ALA A 197 -16.27 -1.70 12.15
CA ALA A 197 -16.55 -0.31 12.48
C ALA A 197 -18.04 -0.08 12.78
N ILE A 198 -18.94 -0.66 11.99
CA ILE A 198 -20.39 -0.60 12.23
C ILE A 198 -20.76 -1.26 13.56
N LEU A 199 -20.15 -2.41 13.88
CA LEU A 199 -20.44 -3.15 15.10
C LEU A 199 -19.92 -2.47 16.37
N ARG A 200 -18.80 -1.74 16.27
CA ARG A 200 -18.13 -1.13 17.42
C ARG A 200 -18.58 0.29 17.71
N GLY A 201 -19.19 0.98 16.73
CA GLY A 201 -19.83 2.28 16.89
C GLY A 201 -18.86 3.44 17.08
#